data_AF-A0A2P6S061-F1
#
_entry.id   AF-A0A2P6S061-F1
#
_cell.length_a   1.000
_cell.length_b   1.000
_cell.length_c   1.000
_cell.angle_alpha   90.00
_cell.angle_beta   90.00
_cell.angle_gamma   90.00
#
_symmetry.space_group_name_H-M   'P 1'
#
loop_
_entity.id
_entity.type
_entity.pdbx_description
1 polymer ?
#
loop_
_entity_poly.entity_id
_entity_poly.type
_entity_poly.pdbx_seq_one_letter_code
_entity_poly.pdbx_strand_id
1 'polypeptide(L)' 'MLNVKLRLFVLIAKQPAFHQLRSVEQLGYITALLQRFDTFKLLIQFIIQSAVKGPGHIDLRVEEFLKTFKSKLYEMTNSR' A
#
# COMPACT_ATOMS: atom_id res chain seq x y z
N MET A 1 -6.39 -12.13 19.79
CA MET A 1 -6.26 -12.84 18.50
C MET A 1 -5.84 -11.83 17.44
N LEU A 2 -4.78 -12.10 16.68
CA LEU A 2 -4.18 -11.10 15.80
C LEU A 2 -4.85 -11.12 14.41
N ASN A 3 -5.08 -9.96 13.77
CA ASN A 3 -5.78 -9.87 12.49
C ASN A 3 -4.90 -10.36 11.33
N VAL A 4 -4.94 -11.68 11.08
CA VAL A 4 -4.14 -12.38 10.06
C VAL A 4 -4.46 -11.88 8.64
N LYS A 5 -5.72 -11.55 8.34
CA LYS A 5 -6.12 -11.03 7.03
C LYS A 5 -5.41 -9.72 6.70
N LEU A 6 -5.32 -8.81 7.68
CA LEU A 6 -4.62 -7.53 7.49
C LEU A 6 -3.11 -7.72 7.35
N ARG A 7 -2.51 -8.65 8.12
CA ARG A 7 -1.09 -9.02 7.97
C ARG A 7 -0.80 -9.57 6.57
N LEU A 8 -1.64 -10.49 6.10
CA LEU A 8 -1.52 -11.07 4.76
C LEU A 8 -1.66 -9.98 3.69
N PHE A 9 -2.64 -9.08 3.84
CA PHE A 9 -2.80 -7.94 2.94
C PHE A 9 -1.54 -7.07 2.86
N VAL A 10 -0.96 -6.69 4.01
CA VAL A 10 0.28 -5.90 4.03
C VAL A 10 1.42 -6.66 3.35
N LEU A 11 1.55 -7.97 3.61
CA LEU A 11 2.60 -8.80 3.01
C LEU A 11 2.51 -8.81 1.47
N ILE A 12 1.33 -9.05 0.92
CA ILE A 12 1.11 -9.13 -0.54
C ILE A 12 1.15 -7.75 -1.22
N ALA A 13 0.70 -6.69 -0.54
CA ALA A 13 0.63 -5.34 -1.10
C ALA A 13 1.96 -4.58 -1.04
N LYS A 14 2.91 -5.01 -0.20
CA LYS A 14 4.15 -4.26 0.07
C LYS A 14 5.00 -4.01 -1.18
N GLN A 15 5.31 -5.06 -1.95
CA GLN A 15 6.11 -4.93 -3.16
C GLN A 15 5.35 -4.16 -4.26
N PRO A 16 4.08 -4.47 -4.58
CA PRO A 16 3.30 -3.70 -5.55
C PRO A 16 3.17 -2.22 -5.20
N ALA A 17 2.94 -1.88 -3.92
CA ALA A 17 2.85 -0.50 -3.47
C ALA A 17 4.15 0.25 -3.71
N PHE A 18 5.29 -0.35 -3.35
CA PHE A 18 6.59 0.23 -3.60
C PHE A 18 6.83 0.40 -5.11
N HIS A 19 6.66 -0.66 -5.91
CA HIS A 19 6.91 -0.58 -7.34
C HIS A 19 6.06 0.51 -8.02
N GLN A 20 4.76 0.55 -7.74
CA GLN A 20 3.85 1.50 -8.36
C GLN A 20 4.12 2.94 -7.91
N LEU A 21 4.11 3.20 -6.61
CA LEU A 21 4.16 4.57 -6.07
C LEU A 21 5.59 5.14 -6.10
N ARG A 22 6.62 4.30 -5.91
CA ARG A 22 8.03 4.73 -5.86
C ARG A 22 8.75 4.61 -7.20
N SER A 23 8.62 3.47 -7.89
CA SER A 23 9.42 3.20 -9.09
C SER A 23 8.76 3.74 -10.35
N VAL A 24 7.46 3.52 -10.53
CA VAL A 24 6.73 3.96 -11.72
C VAL A 24 6.34 5.43 -11.61
N GLU A 25 5.63 5.81 -10.56
CA GLU A 25 5.12 7.17 -10.40
C GLU A 25 6.11 8.16 -9.80
N GLN A 26 7.20 7.64 -9.20
CA GLN A 26 8.29 8.43 -8.62
C GLN A 26 7.80 9.51 -7.65
N LEU A 27 6.78 9.21 -6.84
CA LEU A 27 6.15 10.19 -5.96
C LEU A 27 7.11 10.79 -4.93
N GLY A 28 8.16 10.06 -4.57
CA GLY A 28 9.28 10.60 -3.81
C GLY A 28 10.20 9.52 -3.30
N TYR A 29 11.34 9.88 -2.70
CA TYR A 29 12.37 8.91 -2.30
C TYR A 29 11.88 7.93 -1.24
N ILE A 30 11.13 8.43 -0.24
CA ILE A 30 10.55 7.63 0.84
C ILE A 30 9.11 7.28 0.46
N THR A 31 8.84 5.98 0.33
CA THR A 31 7.51 5.42 0.07
C THR A 31 7.45 4.07 0.76
N ALA A 32 6.61 3.95 1.78
CA ALA A 32 6.51 2.74 2.59
C ALA A 32 5.05 2.39 2.87
N LEU A 33 4.74 1.10 2.74
CA LEU A 33 3.51 0.48 3.23
C LEU A 33 3.87 -0.33 4.48
N LEU A 34 3.28 0.02 5.61
CA LEU A 34 3.58 -0.55 6.91
C LEU A 34 2.32 -1.01 7.62
N GLN A 35 2.51 -1.98 8.50
CA GLN A 35 1.53 -2.33 9.50
C GLN A 35 1.83 -1.56 10.79
N ARG A 36 0.84 -0.86 11.33
CA ARG A 36 0.95 -0.17 12.62
C ARG A 36 0.07 -0.88 13.64
N PHE A 37 0.66 -1.27 14.77
CA PHE A 37 -0.11 -1.67 15.94
C PHE A 37 -0.38 -0.41 16.75
N ASP A 38 -1.63 0.00 16.82
CA ASP A 38 -2.08 0.99 17.79
C ASP A 38 -2.75 0.25 18.94
N THR A 39 -2.78 0.87 20.12
CA THR A 39 -3.15 0.41 21.46
C THR A 39 -4.10 -0.80 21.54
N PHE A 40 -5.06 -0.98 20.63
CA PHE A 40 -5.86 -2.21 20.47
C PHE A 40 -6.22 -2.63 19.03
N LYS A 41 -5.69 -1.97 17.99
CA LYS A 41 -6.08 -2.18 16.59
C LYS A 41 -4.88 -2.30 15.67
N LEU A 42 -5.03 -3.12 14.65
CA LEU A 42 -4.06 -3.27 13.59
C LEU A 42 -4.47 -2.40 12.40
N LEU A 43 -3.62 -1.44 12.05
CA LEU A 43 -3.84 -0.51 10.95
C LEU A 43 -2.82 -0.73 9.82
N ILE A 44 -3.23 -0.32 8.63
CA ILE A 44 -2.36 -0.19 7.45
C ILE A 44 -2.00 1.29 7.34
N GLN A 45 -0.72 1.59 7.16
CA GLN A 45 -0.21 2.95 7.05
C GLN A 45 0.63 3.09 5.78
N PHE A 46 0.34 4.12 5.00
CA PHE A 46 1.20 4.59 3.91
C PHE A 46 2.01 5.79 4.40
N ILE A 47 3.31 5.80 4.13
CA ILE A 47 4.20 6.92 4.41
C ILE A 47 4.88 7.28 3.09
N ILE A 48 4.58 8.47 2.58
CA ILE A 48 5.11 8.97 1.31
C ILE A 48 5.63 10.38 1.54
N GLN A 49 6.91 10.59 1.24
CA GLN A 49 7.52 11.92 1.28
C GLN A 49 7.76 12.38 -0.15
N SER A 50 6.95 13.33 -0.61
CA SER A 50 7.07 13.95 -1.93
C SER A 50 7.63 15.35 -1.82
N ALA A 51 8.56 15.71 -2.73
CA ALA A 51 9.00 17.08 -2.95
C ALA A 51 8.30 17.74 -4.16
N VAL A 52 7.52 16.96 -4.92
CA VAL A 52 7.00 17.34 -6.24
C VAL A 52 5.47 17.39 -6.29
N LYS A 53 4.79 16.63 -5.43
CA LYS A 53 3.33 16.53 -5.41
C LYS A 53 2.81 16.89 -4.01
N GLY A 54 1.74 17.66 -3.96
CA GLY A 54 1.06 18.00 -2.71
C GLY A 54 0.30 16.81 -2.12
N PRO A 55 -0.07 16.87 -0.82
CA PRO A 55 -0.68 15.77 -0.10
C PRO A 55 -1.98 15.27 -0.74
N GLY A 56 -2.87 16.15 -1.21
CA GLY A 56 -4.10 15.73 -1.87
C GLY A 56 -3.90 14.94 -3.17
N HIS A 57 -2.81 15.18 -3.90
CA HIS A 57 -2.47 14.36 -5.07
C HIS A 57 -1.96 12.98 -4.63
N ILE A 58 -1.16 12.93 -3.57
CA ILE A 58 -0.65 11.67 -3.01
C ILE A 58 -1.81 10.80 -2.53
N ASP A 59 -2.80 11.39 -1.84
CA ASP A 59 -4.00 10.67 -1.38
C ASP A 59 -4.74 10.02 -2.54
N LEU A 60 -4.97 10.77 -3.62
CA LEU A 60 -5.61 10.25 -4.84
C LEU A 60 -4.82 9.07 -5.45
N ARG A 61 -3.50 9.17 -5.51
CA ARG A 61 -2.65 8.09 -6.05
C ARG A 61 -2.69 6.83 -5.18
N VAL A 62 -2.74 6.98 -3.86
CA VAL A 62 -2.91 5.85 -2.94
C VAL A 62 -4.27 5.18 -3.15
N GLU A 63 -5.35 5.95 -3.33
CA GLU A 63 -6.67 5.39 -3.64
C GLU A 63 -6.70 4.63 -4.98
N GLU A 64 -6.10 5.20 -6.02
CA GLU A 64 -6.00 4.56 -7.34
C GLU A 64 -5.18 3.28 -7.30
N PHE A 65 -4.08 3.29 -6.52
CA PHE A 65 -3.31 2.08 -6.24
C PHE A 65 -4.18 1.02 -5.59
N LEU A 66 -4.96 1.35 -4.55
CA LEU A 66 -5.84 0.38 -3.88
C LEU A 66 -6.91 -0.20 -4.81
N LYS A 67 -7.52 0.63 -5.67
CA LYS A 67 -8.49 0.18 -6.69
C LYS A 67 -7.84 -0.80 -7.67
N THR A 68 -6.66 -0.46 -8.19
CA THR A 68 -5.92 -1.31 -9.13
C THR A 68 -5.43 -2.61 -8.46
N PHE A 69 -4.96 -2.50 -7.23
CA PHE A 69 -4.46 -3.63 -6.46
C PHE A 69 -5.58 -4.62 -6.14
N LYS A 70 -6.79 -4.13 -5.86
CA LYS A 70 -7.99 -4.98 -5.71
C LYS A 70 -8.22 -5.83 -6.96
N SER A 71 -8.17 -5.26 -8.17
CA SER A 71 -8.31 -6.05 -9.41
C SER A 71 -7.22 -7.11 -9.54
N LYS A 72 -5.95 -6.73 -9.29
CA LYS A 72 -4.82 -7.68 -9.30
C LYS A 72 -5.02 -8.85 -8.34
N LEU A 73 -5.57 -8.61 -7.14
CA LEU A 73 -5.86 -9.66 -6.17
C LEU A 73 -6.89 -10.67 -6.69
N TYR A 74 -7.89 -10.24 -7.47
CA TYR A 74 -8.87 -11.15 -8.07
C TYR A 74 -8.28 -11.98 -9.22
N GLU A 75 -7.29 -11.44 -9.91
CA GLU A 75 -6.58 -12.11 -11.01
C GLU A 75 -5.51 -13.10 -10.52
N MET A 76 -5.06 -12.98 -9.27
CA MET A 76 -4.10 -13.91 -8.69
C MET A 76 -4.71 -15.31 -8.64
N THR A 77 -4.13 -16.21 -9.43
CA THR A 77 -4.52 -17.62 -9.43
C THR A 77 -4.12 -18.26 -8.11
N ASN A 78 -5.00 -19.11 -7.59
CA ASN A 78 -4.67 -19.94 -6.46
C ASN A 78 -3.79 -21.10 -6.97
N SER A 79 -2.47 -20.89 -7.02
CA SER A 79 -1.54 -21.97 -7.34
C SER A 79 -1.63 -23.00 -6.22
N ARG A 80 -2.24 -24.16 -6.54
CA ARG A 80 -2.25 -25.35 -5.69
C ARG A 80 -0.86 -25.96 -5.58
#